data_AF-A0A535V3R7-F1
#
_entry.id   AF-A0A535V3R7-F1
#
_cell.length_a   1.000
_cell.length_b   1.000
_cell.length_c   1.000
_cell.angle_alpha   90.00
_cell.angle_beta   90.00
_cell.angle_gamma   90.00
#
_symmetry.space_group_name_H-M   'P 1'
#
loop_
_entity.id
_entity.type
_entity.pdbx_description
1 polymer ?
#
loop_
_entity_poly.entity_id
_entity_poly.type
_entity_poly.pdbx_seq_one_letter_code
_entity_poly.pdbx_strand_id
1 'polypeptide(L)'
;MNINEQLEDFLANLGVEMEHNPQERNEFNDDDIALPEVSIFQASRDHYGVFYRLDIIDSIPQLRIMVPVEHGAVKMEMYLVRMSSRLPLNTWFSGVASYHGSIPFEKGREAALQHLLYAVAEMMKQLFWSGDLNAMTFPPEIDVCRVL
;
A
#
# COMPACT_ATOMS: atom_id res chain seq x y z
N MET A 1 -16.79 1.03 12.77
CA MET A 1 -15.43 0.66 13.16
C MET A 1 -14.52 1.14 12.05
N ASN A 2 -13.76 2.18 12.33
CA ASN A 2 -12.85 2.81 11.39
C ASN A 2 -11.63 1.89 11.19
N ILE A 3 -11.03 1.89 10.01
CA ILE A 3 -9.87 1.05 9.69
C ILE A 3 -8.65 1.44 10.56
N ASN A 4 -8.59 2.70 11.00
CA ASN A 4 -7.58 3.15 11.96
C ASN A 4 -7.77 2.48 13.33
N GLU A 5 -9.01 2.29 13.78
CA GLU A 5 -9.31 1.58 15.03
C GLU A 5 -8.94 0.09 14.92
N GLN A 6 -9.16 -0.53 13.75
CA GLN A 6 -8.76 -1.92 13.50
C GLN A 6 -7.24 -2.12 13.48
N LEU A 7 -6.50 -1.16 12.94
CA LEU A 7 -5.04 -1.18 12.92
C LEU A 7 -4.47 -0.92 14.33
N GLU A 8 -5.02 0.05 15.05
CA GLU A 8 -4.64 0.34 16.44
C GLU A 8 -4.89 -0.87 17.35
N ASP A 9 -6.05 -1.51 17.25
CA ASP A 9 -6.38 -2.72 18.02
C ASP A 9 -5.41 -3.87 17.67
N PHE A 10 -5.04 -4.04 16.41
CA PHE A 10 -4.09 -5.07 15.99
C PHE A 10 -2.68 -4.81 16.55
N LEU A 11 -2.22 -3.56 16.49
CA LEU A 11 -0.90 -3.16 17.01
C LEU A 11 -0.84 -3.24 18.54
N ALA A 12 -1.91 -2.86 19.23
CA ALA A 12 -2.05 -3.00 20.67
C ALA A 12 -1.97 -4.47 21.12
N ASN A 13 -2.61 -5.38 20.37
CA ASN A 13 -2.55 -6.82 20.63
C ASN A 13 -1.15 -7.43 20.42
N LEU A 14 -0.26 -6.75 19.70
CA LEU A 14 1.15 -7.13 19.53
C LEU A 14 2.09 -6.48 20.56
N GLY A 15 1.54 -5.76 21.55
CA GLY A 15 2.31 -5.06 22.58
C GLY A 15 3.07 -3.84 22.05
N VAL A 16 2.55 -3.22 20.98
CA VAL A 16 3.07 -1.97 20.42
C VAL A 16 2.23 -0.81 20.93
N GLU A 17 2.84 0.10 21.68
CA GLU A 17 2.25 1.39 22.02
C GLU A 17 2.68 2.40 20.95
N MET A 18 1.71 3.06 20.30
CA MET A 18 1.98 4.11 19.33
C MET A 18 2.46 5.37 20.07
N GLU A 19 3.64 5.89 19.73
CA GLU A 19 4.10 7.15 20.28
C GLU A 19 3.26 8.29 19.68
N HIS A 20 2.41 8.91 20.50
CA HIS A 20 1.62 10.06 20.09
C HIS A 20 2.41 11.33 20.40
N ASN A 21 3.01 11.92 19.36
CA ASN A 21 3.67 13.21 19.48
C ASN A 21 2.61 14.33 19.34
N PRO A 22 2.28 15.09 20.41
CA PRO A 22 1.21 16.08 20.34
C PRO A 22 1.55 17.31 19.49
N GLN A 23 2.79 17.41 18.99
CA GLN A 23 3.24 18.48 18.10
C GLN A 23 3.08 18.15 16.61
N GLU A 24 2.90 16.88 16.21
CA GLU A 24 2.67 16.49 14.82
C GLU A 24 1.21 16.65 14.35
N ARG A 25 0.29 16.95 15.28
CA ARG A 25 -1.13 17.17 14.97
C ARG A 25 -1.40 18.41 14.10
N ASN A 26 -0.40 19.28 13.91
CA ASN A 26 -0.52 20.52 13.13
C ASN A 26 0.33 20.52 11.84
N GLU A 27 1.05 19.44 11.52
CA GLU A 27 1.82 19.33 10.26
C GLU A 27 1.26 18.28 9.30
N PHE A 28 0.35 17.41 9.76
CA PHE A 28 -0.58 16.71 8.89
C PHE A 28 -1.77 17.62 8.61
N ASN A 29 -1.67 18.45 7.58
CA ASN A 29 -2.87 18.99 6.92
C ASN A 29 -3.76 17.80 6.57
N ASP A 30 -4.87 17.67 7.27
CA ASP A 30 -5.93 16.66 7.12
C ASP A 30 -6.61 16.71 5.73
N ASP A 31 -6.17 17.62 4.86
CA ASP A 31 -6.67 17.84 3.49
C ASP A 31 -5.90 17.06 2.40
N ASP A 32 -4.72 16.49 2.68
CA ASP A 32 -3.83 15.88 1.64
C ASP A 32 -3.63 14.35 1.75
N ILE A 33 -4.26 13.68 2.73
CA ILE A 33 -4.25 12.21 2.80
C ILE A 33 -5.51 11.70 2.08
N ALA A 34 -5.43 11.57 0.76
CA ALA A 34 -6.49 10.94 -0.03
C ALA A 34 -6.83 9.56 0.57
N LEU A 35 -8.08 9.40 1.02
CA LEU A 35 -8.57 8.14 1.56
C LEU A 35 -8.58 7.10 0.44
N PRO A 36 -8.10 5.87 0.70
CA PRO A 36 -8.03 4.86 -0.34
C PRO A 36 -9.44 4.45 -0.79
N GLU A 37 -9.66 4.37 -2.09
CA GLU A 37 -10.93 3.87 -2.64
C GLU A 37 -11.11 2.37 -2.34
N VAL A 38 -9.99 1.64 -2.28
CA VAL A 38 -9.92 0.21 -1.93
C VAL A 38 -8.70 0.01 -1.04
N SER A 39 -8.84 -0.74 0.06
CA SER A 39 -7.72 -1.13 0.93
C SER A 39 -7.81 -2.60 1.29
N ILE A 40 -6.70 -3.34 1.13
CA ILE A 40 -6.63 -4.78 1.39
C ILE A 40 -5.37 -5.06 2.21
N PHE A 41 -5.53 -5.76 3.33
CA PHE A 41 -4.43 -6.19 4.19
C PHE A 41 -4.18 -7.68 4.05
N GLN A 42 -2.91 -8.07 3.90
CA GLN A 42 -2.50 -9.46 3.73
C GLN A 42 -1.19 -9.73 4.46
N ALA A 43 -1.13 -10.84 5.20
CA ALA A 43 0.15 -11.38 5.66
C ALA A 43 0.89 -12.05 4.49
N SER A 44 2.21 -11.92 4.47
CA SER A 44 3.04 -12.64 3.51
C SER A 44 3.03 -14.14 3.78
N ARG A 45 3.04 -14.93 2.71
CA ARG A 45 3.20 -16.39 2.78
C ARG A 45 4.66 -16.82 2.68
N ASP A 46 5.49 -15.99 2.06
CA ASP A 46 6.87 -16.33 1.70
C ASP A 46 7.91 -15.65 2.60
N HIS A 47 7.52 -14.56 3.27
CA HIS A 47 8.42 -13.74 4.08
C HIS A 47 7.88 -13.62 5.51
N TYR A 48 8.60 -14.21 6.47
CA TYR A 48 8.15 -14.27 7.86
C TYR A 48 7.97 -12.87 8.47
N GLY A 49 6.82 -12.63 9.10
CA GLY A 49 6.51 -11.37 9.77
C GLY A 49 6.25 -10.17 8.84
N VAL A 50 6.30 -10.36 7.52
CA VAL A 50 6.01 -9.31 6.54
C VAL A 50 4.50 -9.19 6.33
N PHE A 51 4.02 -7.94 6.27
CA PHE A 51 2.65 -7.62 5.91
C PHE A 51 2.60 -6.74 4.66
N TYR A 52 1.54 -6.91 3.89
CA TYR A 52 1.22 -6.12 2.71
C TYR A 52 -0.08 -5.36 2.94
N ARG A 53 -0.08 -4.08 2.56
CA ARG A 53 -1.30 -3.29 2.41
C ARG A 53 -1.37 -2.80 0.98
N LEU A 54 -2.41 -3.20 0.28
CA LEU A 54 -2.68 -2.82 -1.10
C LEU A 54 -3.74 -1.72 -1.06
N ASP A 55 -3.47 -0.59 -1.68
CA ASP A 55 -4.40 0.51 -1.74
C ASP A 55 -4.62 0.93 -3.20
N ILE A 56 -5.84 1.37 -3.52
CA ILE A 56 -6.05 2.30 -4.64
C ILE A 56 -6.20 3.67 -3.97
N ILE A 57 -5.40 4.63 -4.39
CA ILE A 57 -5.47 6.03 -3.95
C ILE A 57 -5.41 6.90 -5.19
N ASP A 58 -6.37 7.79 -5.38
CA ASP A 58 -6.53 8.63 -6.57
C ASP A 58 -6.51 7.80 -7.86
N SER A 59 -7.18 6.64 -7.85
CA SER A 59 -7.18 5.67 -8.94
C SER A 59 -5.79 5.13 -9.33
N ILE A 60 -4.81 5.18 -8.43
CA ILE A 60 -3.46 4.62 -8.63
C ILE A 60 -3.24 3.45 -7.66
N PRO A 61 -2.79 2.27 -8.15
CA PRO A 61 -2.45 1.16 -7.28
C PRO A 61 -1.17 1.44 -6.50
N GLN A 62 -1.19 1.21 -5.20
CA GLN A 62 -0.06 1.37 -4.30
C GLN A 62 0.09 0.11 -3.43
N LEU A 63 1.32 -0.31 -3.19
CA LEU A 63 1.64 -1.42 -2.29
C LEU A 63 2.53 -0.90 -1.16
N ARG A 64 2.06 -0.99 0.07
CA ARG A 64 2.89 -0.82 1.26
C ARG A 64 3.35 -2.17 1.76
N ILE A 65 4.65 -2.29 1.99
CA ILE A 65 5.30 -3.50 2.50
C ILE A 65 5.88 -3.16 3.87
N MET A 66 5.42 -3.88 4.88
CA MET A 66 5.86 -3.74 6.26
C MET A 66 6.79 -4.90 6.59
N VAL A 67 8.06 -4.61 6.85
CA VAL A 67 9.13 -5.60 7.06
C VAL A 67 9.62 -5.50 8.50
N PRO A 68 9.66 -6.62 9.26
CA PRO A 68 10.21 -6.60 10.62
C PRO A 68 11.71 -6.34 10.58
N VAL A 69 12.18 -5.53 11.54
CA VAL A 69 13.60 -5.26 11.73
C VAL A 69 14.05 -5.61 13.14
N GLU A 70 15.21 -6.24 13.23
CA GLU A 70 15.74 -6.74 14.50
C GLU A 70 16.56 -5.69 15.27
N HIS A 71 16.99 -4.61 14.60
CA HIS A 71 17.94 -3.65 15.15
C HIS A 71 17.45 -2.21 14.98
N GLY A 72 17.57 -1.40 16.03
CA GLY A 72 17.19 0.01 16.03
C GLY A 72 16.02 0.32 16.96
N ALA A 73 15.56 1.58 16.94
CA ALA A 73 14.40 2.01 17.73
C ALA A 73 13.06 1.60 17.10
N VAL A 74 13.06 1.30 15.80
CA VAL A 74 11.88 0.92 15.01
C VAL A 74 11.80 -0.61 14.96
N LYS A 75 10.59 -1.17 15.10
CA LYS A 75 10.33 -2.62 15.02
C LYS A 75 9.94 -3.10 13.61
N MET A 76 9.46 -2.17 12.78
CA MET A 76 8.97 -2.45 11.42
C MET A 76 9.37 -1.30 10.48
N GLU A 77 10.04 -1.63 9.39
CA GLU A 77 10.25 -0.69 8.28
C GLU A 77 9.07 -0.74 7.32
N MET A 78 8.74 0.41 6.74
CA MET A 78 7.67 0.49 5.75
C MET A 78 8.20 1.02 4.42
N TYR A 79 7.91 0.27 3.37
CA TYR A 79 8.24 0.60 2.00
C TYR A 79 6.96 0.85 1.21
N LEU A 80 6.89 1.98 0.51
CA LEU A 80 5.85 2.25 -0.46
C LEU A 80 6.39 1.92 -1.86
N VAL A 81 5.69 1.02 -2.53
CA VAL A 81 5.99 0.53 -3.86
C VAL A 81 4.89 0.99 -4.82
N ARG A 82 5.29 1.57 -5.95
CA ARG A 82 4.40 2.02 -7.02
C ARG A 82 4.90 1.48 -8.35
N MET A 83 3.98 1.26 -9.29
CA MET A 83 4.39 0.97 -10.67
C MET A 83 5.02 2.21 -11.27
N SER A 84 6.15 2.03 -11.94
CA SER A 84 6.81 3.10 -12.66
C SER A 84 5.87 3.72 -13.70
N SER A 85 5.96 5.04 -13.84
CA SER A 85 5.26 5.79 -14.91
C SER A 85 5.62 5.34 -16.33
N ARG A 86 6.68 4.54 -16.49
CA ARG A 86 7.06 3.92 -17.77
C ARG A 86 6.08 2.84 -18.24
N LEU A 87 5.28 2.28 -17.34
CA LEU A 87 4.26 1.30 -17.66
C LEU A 87 2.87 1.95 -17.71
N PRO A 88 2.01 1.59 -18.69
CA PRO A 88 0.69 2.20 -18.85
C PRO A 88 -0.34 1.75 -17.79
N LEU A 89 0.08 1.00 -16.77
CA LEU A 89 -0.82 0.41 -15.77
C LEU A 89 -1.58 1.47 -14.97
N ASN A 90 -0.92 2.55 -14.56
CA ASN A 90 -1.58 3.64 -13.83
C ASN A 90 -2.67 4.32 -14.70
N THR A 91 -2.42 4.43 -16.01
CA THR A 91 -3.41 4.94 -16.98
C THR A 91 -4.58 3.98 -17.15
N TRP A 92 -4.36 2.67 -17.06
CA TRP A 92 -5.45 1.69 -17.13
C TRP A 92 -6.35 1.74 -15.90
N PHE A 93 -5.80 1.83 -14.70
CA PHE A 93 -6.60 1.98 -13.48
C PHE A 93 -7.46 3.24 -13.51
N SER A 94 -6.84 4.40 -13.78
CA SER A 94 -7.56 5.67 -13.91
C SER A 94 -8.60 5.64 -15.04
N GLY A 95 -8.29 5.01 -16.17
CA GLY A 95 -9.22 4.83 -17.29
C GLY A 95 -10.44 3.99 -16.91
N VAL A 96 -10.26 2.87 -16.21
CA VAL A 96 -11.37 2.02 -15.76
C VAL A 96 -12.19 2.71 -14.66
N ALA A 97 -11.53 3.38 -13.72
CA ALA A 97 -12.17 4.09 -12.61
C ALA A 97 -13.04 5.26 -13.08
N SER A 98 -12.58 6.02 -14.08
CA SER A 98 -13.30 7.20 -14.62
C SER A 98 -14.33 6.87 -15.70
N TYR A 99 -14.28 5.67 -16.29
CA TYR A 99 -15.20 5.29 -17.36
C TYR A 99 -16.63 5.09 -16.85
N HIS A 100 -17.57 5.73 -17.52
CA HIS A 100 -19.01 5.62 -17.25
C HIS A 100 -19.62 4.63 -18.24
N GLY A 101 -19.97 3.44 -17.74
CA GLY A 101 -20.44 2.33 -18.55
C GLY A 101 -21.94 2.07 -18.45
N SER A 102 -22.33 0.86 -18.87
CA SER A 102 -23.68 0.35 -18.68
C SER A 102 -23.93 -0.08 -17.23
N ILE A 103 -25.18 -0.27 -16.84
CA ILE A 103 -25.55 -0.70 -15.47
C ILE A 103 -24.80 -1.97 -15.03
N PRO A 104 -24.67 -3.04 -15.85
CA PRO A 104 -23.88 -4.21 -15.48
C PRO A 104 -22.39 -3.90 -15.27
N PHE A 105 -21.80 -3.00 -16.07
CA PHE A 105 -20.42 -2.58 -15.92
C PHE A 105 -20.20 -1.87 -14.59
N GLU A 106 -21.04 -0.87 -14.28
CA GLU A 106 -20.94 -0.10 -13.03
C GLU A 106 -21.02 -1.01 -11.79
N LYS A 107 -21.93 -1.99 -11.81
CA LYS A 107 -22.05 -2.99 -10.73
C LYS A 107 -20.82 -3.87 -10.57
N GLY A 108 -20.10 -4.15 -11.64
CA GLY A 108 -18.92 -5.03 -11.64
C GLY A 108 -17.58 -4.30 -11.49
N ARG A 109 -17.55 -2.97 -11.70
CA ARG A 109 -16.31 -2.18 -11.79
C ARG A 109 -15.46 -2.31 -10.52
N GLU A 110 -16.06 -2.17 -9.35
CA GLU A 110 -15.33 -2.21 -8.07
C GLU A 110 -14.63 -3.56 -7.86
N ALA A 111 -15.35 -4.67 -8.02
CA ALA A 111 -14.78 -6.01 -7.90
C ALA A 111 -13.69 -6.26 -8.96
N ALA A 112 -13.89 -5.79 -10.19
CA ALA A 112 -12.87 -5.88 -11.24
C ALA A 112 -11.59 -5.10 -10.88
N LEU A 113 -11.73 -3.88 -10.34
CA LEU A 113 -10.60 -3.08 -9.86
C LEU A 113 -9.87 -3.75 -8.69
N GLN A 114 -10.59 -4.37 -7.75
CA GLN A 114 -9.98 -5.15 -6.67
C GLN A 114 -9.16 -6.34 -7.20
N HIS A 115 -9.69 -7.09 -8.17
CA HIS A 115 -8.95 -8.19 -8.80
C HIS A 115 -7.73 -7.71 -9.59
N LEU A 116 -7.85 -6.57 -10.28
CA LEU A 116 -6.73 -5.96 -10.96
C LEU A 116 -5.65 -5.48 -9.98
N LEU A 117 -6.05 -4.92 -8.84
CA LEU A 117 -5.15 -4.53 -7.76
C LEU A 117 -4.35 -5.73 -7.25
N TYR A 118 -5.00 -6.88 -7.04
CA TYR A 118 -4.29 -8.11 -6.68
C TYR A 118 -3.25 -8.51 -7.73
N ALA A 119 -3.63 -8.52 -9.00
CA ALA A 119 -2.72 -8.91 -10.08
C ALA A 119 -1.48 -7.99 -10.16
N VAL A 120 -1.68 -6.67 -10.04
CA VAL A 120 -0.57 -5.70 -10.03
C VAL A 120 0.27 -5.81 -8.76
N ALA A 121 -0.36 -6.03 -7.61
CA ALA A 121 0.36 -6.20 -6.36
C ALA A 121 1.27 -7.43 -6.37
N GLU A 122 0.87 -8.54 -7.00
CA GLU A 122 1.76 -9.70 -7.17
C GLU A 122 3.00 -9.34 -8.00
N MET A 123 2.86 -8.56 -9.07
CA MET A 123 4.02 -8.07 -9.83
C MET A 123 4.91 -7.16 -8.96
N MET A 124 4.32 -6.21 -8.24
CA MET A 124 5.06 -5.30 -7.34
C MET A 124 5.83 -6.08 -6.27
N LYS A 125 5.22 -7.10 -5.66
CA LYS A 125 5.87 -7.98 -4.66
C LYS A 125 7.08 -8.68 -5.27
N GLN A 126 6.92 -9.33 -6.43
CA GLN A 126 8.01 -10.06 -7.08
C GLN A 126 9.18 -9.13 -7.45
N LEU A 127 8.87 -7.94 -7.98
CA LEU A 127 9.89 -6.94 -8.34
C LEU A 127 10.60 -6.39 -7.10
N PHE A 128 9.85 -6.10 -6.02
CA PHE A 128 10.42 -5.63 -4.76
C PHE A 128 11.41 -6.64 -4.17
N TRP A 129 11.02 -7.92 -4.07
CA TRP A 129 11.87 -8.97 -3.50
C TRP A 129 13.03 -9.39 -4.41
N SER A 130 12.99 -9.03 -5.69
CA SER A 130 14.14 -9.20 -6.59
C SER A 130 15.20 -8.09 -6.45
N GLY A 131 14.87 -6.99 -5.78
CA GLY A 131 15.78 -5.88 -5.53
C GLY A 131 16.67 -6.09 -4.31
N ASP A 132 17.52 -5.10 -4.05
CA ASP A 132 18.37 -5.02 -2.86
C ASP A 132 17.82 -3.94 -1.92
N LEU A 133 17.23 -4.38 -0.81
CA LEU A 133 16.68 -3.49 0.22
C LEU A 133 17.76 -2.66 0.91
N ASN A 134 18.97 -3.19 1.09
CA ASN A 134 20.04 -2.47 1.78
C ASN A 134 20.60 -1.34 0.90
N ALA A 135 20.77 -1.63 -0.40
CA ALA A 135 21.22 -0.65 -1.38
C ALA A 135 20.08 0.22 -1.93
N MET A 136 18.83 -0.03 -1.54
CA MET A 136 17.62 0.60 -2.09
C MET A 136 17.61 0.59 -3.63
N THR A 137 18.00 -0.53 -4.23
CA THR A 137 18.13 -0.69 -5.67
C THR A 137 17.13 -1.72 -6.18
N PHE A 138 16.24 -1.29 -7.07
CA PHE A 138 15.11 -2.10 -7.55
C PHE A 138 15.02 -2.10 -9.08
N PRO A 139 14.31 -3.08 -9.67
CA PRO A 139 14.01 -3.06 -11.10
C PRO A 139 13.29 -1.76 -11.53
N PRO A 140 13.55 -1.26 -12.76
CA PRO A 140 13.03 0.02 -13.23
C PRO A 140 11.51 0.06 -13.43
N GLU A 141 10.83 -1.08 -13.33
CA GLU A 141 9.37 -1.23 -13.41
C GLU A 141 8.66 -0.74 -12.14
N ILE A 142 9.37 -0.58 -11.02
CA ILE A 142 8.81 -0.07 -9.76
C ILE A 142 9.60 1.12 -9.23
N ASP A 143 8.87 2.04 -8.61
CA ASP A 143 9.43 3.09 -7.77
C ASP A 143 9.21 2.69 -6.30
N VAL A 144 10.28 2.71 -5.50
CA VAL A 144 10.24 2.31 -4.08
C VAL A 144 10.77 3.46 -3.24
N CYS A 145 9.99 3.87 -2.23
CA CYS A 145 10.44 4.78 -1.20
C CYS A 145 10.26 4.15 0.18
N ARG A 146 11.21 4.44 1.08
CA ARG A 146 11.07 4.12 2.50
C ARG A 146 10.29 5.25 3.16
N VAL A 147 9.26 4.88 3.92
CA VAL A 147 8.32 5.84 4.51
C VAL A 147 8.60 6.03 6.00
N LEU A 148 9.17 5.02 6.68
CA LEU A 148 9.54 5.00 8.10
C LEU A 148 10.80 4.15 8.33
#